data_AF-A0A5A9E857-F1
#
_entry.id   AF-A0A5A9E857-F1
#
_cell.length_a   1.000
_cell.length_b   1.000
_cell.length_c   1.000
_cell.angle_alpha   90.00
_cell.angle_beta   90.00
_cell.angle_gamma   90.00
#
_symmetry.space_group_name_H-M   'P 1'
#
loop_
_entity.id
_entity.type
_entity.pdbx_description
1 polymer ?
#
loop_
_entity_poly.entity_id
_entity_poly.type
_entity_poly.pdbx_seq_one_letter_code
_entity_poly.pdbx_strand_id
1 'polypeptide(L)' 'MNGTIVARIETVRWKMIQSGVRFGLSSPATIQLSKELDALISIHQRNDINKTTKNKIVQ' A
#
# COMPACT_ATOMS: atom_id res chain seq x y z
N MET A 1 -10.80 -8.09 12.29
CA MET A 1 -10.69 -7.01 11.28
C MET A 1 -10.03 -7.57 10.02
N ASN A 2 -10.81 -8.20 9.13
CA ASN A 2 -10.33 -8.57 7.78
C ASN A 2 -10.49 -7.34 6.87
N GLY A 3 -9.60 -6.37 7.04
CA GLY A 3 -9.56 -5.20 6.18
C GLY A 3 -9.04 -5.60 4.80
N THR A 4 -9.73 -5.18 3.74
CA THR A 4 -9.29 -5.28 2.35
C THR A 4 -7.88 -4.70 2.19
N ILE A 5 -7.18 -5.02 1.09
CA ILE A 5 -5.85 -4.47 0.82
C ILE A 5 -5.83 -2.92 0.88
N VAL A 6 -6.92 -2.28 0.47
CA VAL A 6 -7.14 -0.83 0.57
C VAL A 6 -7.10 -0.35 2.03
N ALA A 7 -7.75 -1.06 2.95
CA ALA A 7 -7.72 -0.69 4.37
C ALA A 7 -6.31 -0.79 4.98
N ARG A 8 -5.51 -1.75 4.51
CA ARG A 8 -4.10 -1.86 4.91
C ARG A 8 -3.26 -0.70 4.37
N ILE A 9 -3.45 -0.34 3.09
CA ILE A 9 -2.81 0.82 2.47
C ILE A 9 -3.08 2.09 3.28
N GLU A 10 -4.36 2.37 3.60
CA GLU A 10 -4.70 3.58 4.37
C GLU A 10 -4.11 3.57 5.79
N THR A 11 -4.06 2.40 6.43
CA THR A 11 -3.45 2.27 7.76
C THR A 11 -1.95 2.60 7.73
N VAL A 12 -1.21 2.05 6.76
CA VAL A 12 0.23 2.28 6.63
C VAL A 12 0.51 3.72 6.20
N ARG A 13 -0.30 4.27 5.28
CA ARG A 13 -0.23 5.67 4.86
C ARG A 13 -0.34 6.62 6.05
N TRP A 14 -1.35 6.42 6.92
CA TRP A 14 -1.52 7.24 8.12
C TRP A 14 -0.30 7.16 9.04
N LYS A 15 0.21 5.95 9.31
CA LYS A 15 1.41 5.76 10.13
C LYS A 15 2.64 6.44 9.54
N MET A 16 2.84 6.33 8.22
CA MET A 16 3.96 6.97 7.51
C MET A 16 3.91 8.49 7.66
N ILE A 17 2.73 9.10 7.46
CA ILE A 17 2.54 10.55 7.60
C ILE A 17 2.85 10.99 9.04
N GLN A 18 2.30 10.29 10.04
CA GLN A 18 2.55 10.60 11.45
C GLN A 18 4.04 10.47 11.81
N SER A 19 4.71 9.42 11.31
CA SER A 19 6.16 9.24 11.46
C SER A 19 6.94 10.38 10.79
N GLY A 20 6.55 10.77 9.57
CA GLY A 20 7.18 11.86 8.83
C GLY A 20 7.08 13.20 9.55
N VAL A 21 5.93 13.50 10.14
CA VAL A 21 5.71 14.71 10.95
C VAL A 21 6.54 14.66 12.24
N ARG A 22 6.61 13.51 12.92
CA ARG A 22 7.23 13.39 14.24
C ARG A 22 8.76 13.25 14.21
N PHE A 23 9.28 12.50 13.24
CA PHE A 23 10.68 12.08 13.19
C PHE A 23 11.40 12.55 11.91
N GLY A 24 10.68 13.16 10.97
CA GLY A 24 11.19 13.53 9.66
C GLY A 24 11.06 12.44 8.61
N LEU A 25 11.11 12.86 7.35
CA LEU A 25 10.96 11.97 6.18
C LEU A 25 12.16 11.02 6.01
N SER A 26 13.35 11.47 6.38
CA SER A 26 14.58 10.67 6.32
C SER A 26 14.79 9.74 7.51
N SER A 27 13.85 9.70 8.47
CA SER A 27 13.99 8.80 9.61
C SER A 27 13.89 7.34 9.16
N PRO A 28 14.65 6.41 9.78
CA PRO A 28 14.57 4.99 9.44
C PRO A 28 13.14 4.43 9.53
N ALA A 29 12.36 4.89 10.52
CA ALA A 29 10.97 4.49 10.71
C ALA A 29 10.07 4.96 9.55
N THR A 30 10.19 6.22 9.12
CA THR A 30 9.41 6.75 8.00
C THR A 30 9.79 6.06 6.69
N ILE A 31 11.08 5.78 6.47
CA ILE A 31 11.56 5.07 5.28
C ILE A 31 11.01 3.63 5.24
N GLN A 32 10.99 2.93 6.39
CA GLN A 32 10.42 1.59 6.48
C GLN A 32 8.93 1.58 6.13
N LEU A 33 8.17 2.54 6.67
CA LEU A 33 6.75 2.68 6.38
C LEU A 33 6.49 3.03 4.91
N SER A 34 7.35 3.84 4.28
CA SER A 34 7.28 4.13 2.84
C SER A 34 7.44 2.87 2.00
N LYS A 35 8.43 2.03 2.31
CA LYS A 35 8.66 0.77 1.60
C LYS A 35 7.49 -0.21 1.75
N GLU A 36 6.90 -0.28 2.94
CA GLU A 36 5.71 -1.09 3.19
C GLU A 36 4.51 -0.58 2.39
N LEU A 37 4.31 0.74 2.35
CA LEU A 37 3.25 1.38 1.56
C LEU A 37 3.39 1.08 0.06
N ASP A 38 4.60 1.23 -0.48
CA ASP A 38 4.91 0.92 -1.89
C ASP A 38 4.62 -0.54 -2.22
N ALA A 39 4.99 -1.46 -1.33
CA ALA A 39 4.72 -2.89 -1.52
C ALA A 39 3.21 -3.18 -1.57
N LEU A 40 2.43 -2.58 -0.67
CA LEU A 40 0.97 -2.77 -0.62
C LEU A 40 0.29 -2.20 -1.88
N ILE A 41 0.71 -1.02 -2.33
CA ILE A 41 0.21 -0.41 -3.57
C ILE A 41 0.54 -1.30 -4.77
N SER A 42 1.77 -1.82 -4.86
CA SER A 42 2.19 -2.72 -5.94
C SER A 42 1.34 -3.99 -6.00
N ILE A 43 1.04 -4.61 -4.84
CA ILE A 43 0.17 -5.78 -4.76
C ILE A 43 -1.25 -5.44 -5.21
N HIS A 44 -1.79 -4.29 -4.77
CA HIS A 44 -3.14 -3.87 -5.16
C HIS A 44 -3.25 -3.66 -6.67
N GLN A 45 -2.28 -2.97 -7.28
CA GLN A 45 -2.23 -2.74 -8.72
C GLN A 45 -2.15 -4.06 -9.52
N ARG A 46 -1.32 -5.01 -9.08
CA ARG A 46 -1.23 -6.34 -9.71
C ARG A 46 -2.53 -7.12 -9.63
N ASN A 47 -3.25 -7.02 -8.52
CA ASN A 47 -4.55 -7.66 -8.36
C ASN A 47 -5.60 -7.08 -9.31
N ASP A 48 -5.58 -5.76 -9.55
CA ASP A 48 -6.44 -5.09 -10.53
C ASP A 48 -6.13 -5.50 -11.98
N ILE A 49 -4.84 -5.61 -12.33
CA ILE A 49 -4.40 -6.10 -13.64
C ILE A 49 -4.87 -7.54 -13.86
N ASN A 50 -4.66 -8.42 -12.88
CA ASN A 50 -5.07 -9.82 -12.97
C ASN A 50 -6.60 -9.98 -13.09
N LYS A 51 -7.37 -9.11 -12.45
CA LYS A 51 -8.84 -9.10 -12.59
C LYS A 51 -9.27 -8.69 -14.00
N THR A 52 -8.62 -7.69 -14.58
CA THR A 52 -8.90 -7.21 -15.94
C THR A 52 -8.52 -8.23 -17.00
N THR A 53 -7.36 -8.89 -16.87
CA THR A 53 -6.91 -9.92 -17.81
C THR A 53 -7.79 -11.18 -17.76
N LYS A 54 -8.22 -11.61 -16.58
CA LYS A 54 -9.17 -12.73 -16.46
C LYS A 54 -10.50 -12.43 -17.15
N ASN A 55 -11.03 -11.22 -17.05
CA ASN A 55 -12.28 -10.87 -17.72
C ASN A 55 -12.18 -10.86 -19.25
N LYS A 56 -10.99 -10.60 -19.83
CA LYS A 56 -10.79 -10.62 -21.30
C LYS A 56 -10.60 -12.02 -21.89
N ILE A 57 -10.22 -13.02 -21.10
CA ILE A 57 -9.99 -14.39 -21.58
C ILE A 57 -11.29 -15.21 -21.58
N VAL A 58 -12.33 -14.75 -20.87
CA VAL A 58 -13.62 -15.44 -20.73
C VAL A 58 -14.72 -14.76 -21.60
N GLN A 59 -14.34 -13.87 -22.52
CA GLN A 59 -15.21 -13.32 -23.56
C GLN A 59 -14.73 -13.78 -24.93
#